data_AF-A0A1E7I8P0-F1
#
_entry.id   AF-A0A1E7I8P0-F1
#
_cell.length_a   1.000
_cell.length_b   1.000
_cell.length_c   1.000
_cell.angle_alpha   90.00
_cell.angle_beta   90.00
_cell.angle_gamma   90.00
#
_symmetry.space_group_name_H-M   'P 1'
#
loop_
_entity.id
_entity.type
_entity.pdbx_description
1 polymer ?
#
loop_
_entity_poly.entity_id
_entity_poly.type
_entity_poly.pdbx_seq_one_letter_code
_entity_poly.pdbx_strand_id
1 'polypeptide(L)'
;KTITVVFYDREFAGEWKYPFDEASLAPFFDELNRELSPCGVNFEFCLEPNITLRINGYGDLLNSIRVRSPEDGFSSLCLGQFIGPSPETNLLADVKRGVRRVAFSPESIVPDGGNQLCHDCGCGC
;
A
#
# COMPACT_ATOMS: atom_id res chain seq x y z
N LYS A 1 10.72 9.13 11.86
CA LYS A 1 9.48 8.38 11.52
C LYS A 1 9.76 7.42 10.38
N THR A 2 9.37 6.16 10.50
CA THR A 2 9.52 5.15 9.44
C THR A 2 8.15 4.61 9.03
N ILE A 3 7.87 4.62 7.73
CA ILE A 3 6.66 4.06 7.12
C ILE A 3 7.06 2.82 6.33
N THR A 4 6.45 1.68 6.64
CA THR A 4 6.71 0.42 5.95
C THR A 4 5.58 0.12 4.97
N VAL A 5 5.93 -0.15 3.71
CA VAL A 5 5.00 -0.59 2.67
C VAL A 5 5.15 -2.08 2.45
N VAL A 6 4.08 -2.83 2.63
CA VAL A 6 4.08 -4.28 2.53
C VAL A 6 3.35 -4.70 1.28
N PHE A 7 3.98 -5.54 0.48
CA PHE A 7 3.37 -6.13 -0.71
C PHE A 7 3.03 -7.58 -0.41
N TYR A 8 1.73 -7.89 -0.40
CA TYR A 8 1.25 -9.27 -0.33
C TYR A 8 1.43 -9.98 -1.67
N ASP A 9 1.43 -11.32 -1.62
CA ASP A 9 1.38 -12.14 -2.81
C ASP A 9 0.02 -12.00 -3.52
N ARG A 10 0.01 -12.27 -4.83
CA ARG A 10 -1.09 -11.89 -5.72
C ARG A 10 -1.44 -13.04 -6.66
N GLU A 11 -2.63 -13.58 -6.49
CA GLU A 11 -3.23 -14.53 -7.42
C GLU A 11 -4.18 -13.78 -8.37
N PHE A 12 -3.74 -13.54 -9.59
CA PHE A 12 -4.53 -12.85 -10.60
C PHE A 12 -5.64 -13.77 -11.15
N ALA A 13 -6.91 -13.34 -10.99
CA ALA A 13 -8.06 -14.11 -11.43
C ALA A 13 -8.43 -13.84 -12.90
N GLY A 14 -8.70 -14.92 -13.65
CA GLY A 14 -9.12 -14.84 -15.06
C GLY A 14 -8.03 -14.28 -15.97
N GLU A 15 -8.44 -13.43 -16.92
CA GLU A 15 -7.54 -12.79 -17.88
C GLU A 15 -6.93 -11.48 -17.37
N TRP A 16 -7.39 -10.98 -16.21
CA TRP A 16 -6.91 -9.71 -15.69
C TRP A 16 -5.46 -9.85 -15.22
N LYS A 17 -4.59 -8.95 -15.71
CA LYS A 17 -3.17 -8.89 -15.36
C LYS A 17 -2.78 -7.43 -15.19
N TYR A 18 -1.74 -7.21 -14.39
CA TYR A 18 -1.13 -5.89 -14.24
C TYR A 18 0.38 -6.00 -14.50
N PRO A 19 0.96 -5.20 -15.41
CA PRO A 19 2.37 -5.25 -15.72
C PRO A 19 3.17 -4.52 -14.62
N PHE A 20 3.45 -5.23 -13.53
CA PHE A 20 4.29 -4.72 -12.45
C PHE A 20 5.58 -5.53 -12.33
N ASP A 21 6.70 -4.82 -12.39
CA ASP A 21 8.02 -5.37 -12.16
C ASP A 21 8.46 -5.08 -10.72
N GLU A 22 8.59 -6.11 -9.90
CA GLU A 22 9.04 -5.97 -8.51
C GLU A 22 10.47 -5.41 -8.41
N ALA A 23 11.30 -5.57 -9.45
CA ALA A 23 12.63 -4.96 -9.48
C ALA A 23 12.57 -3.42 -9.52
N SER A 24 11.42 -2.84 -9.87
CA SER A 24 11.20 -1.39 -9.82
C SER A 24 11.00 -0.84 -8.40
N LEU A 25 10.78 -1.70 -7.40
CA LEU A 25 10.52 -1.27 -6.01
C LEU A 25 11.73 -0.61 -5.35
N ALA A 26 12.88 -1.29 -5.37
CA ALA A 26 14.10 -0.77 -4.75
C ALA A 26 14.47 0.65 -5.26
N PRO A 27 14.63 0.89 -6.58
CA PRO A 27 14.95 2.23 -7.07
C PRO A 27 13.84 3.25 -6.79
N PHE A 28 12.56 2.82 -6.75
CA PHE A 28 11.46 3.69 -6.38
C PHE A 28 11.56 4.17 -4.92
N PHE A 29 11.83 3.27 -3.98
CA PHE A 29 11.97 3.63 -2.56
C PHE A 29 13.26 4.40 -2.28
N ASP A 30 14.36 4.10 -2.98
CA ASP A 30 15.60 4.89 -2.92
C ASP A 30 15.36 6.34 -3.35
N GLU A 31 14.67 6.55 -4.47
CA GLU A 31 14.29 7.88 -4.95
C GLU A 31 13.37 8.59 -3.96
N LEU A 32 12.35 7.89 -3.44
CA LEU A 32 11.40 8.44 -2.48
C LEU A 32 12.10 8.88 -1.18
N ASN A 33 13.03 8.08 -0.68
CA ASN A 33 13.83 8.40 0.50
C ASN A 33 14.81 9.54 0.23
N ARG A 34 15.42 9.60 -0.94
CA ARG A 34 16.27 10.73 -1.32
C ARG A 34 15.49 12.04 -1.30
N GLU A 35 14.25 12.02 -1.78
CA GLU A 35 13.37 13.19 -1.82
C GLU A 35 12.85 13.59 -0.42
N LEU A 36 12.45 12.63 0.41
CA LEU A 36 11.61 12.90 1.59
C LEU A 36 12.31 12.66 2.94
N SER A 37 13.45 11.98 2.98
CA SER A 37 14.24 11.85 4.22
C SER A 37 14.68 13.19 4.83
N PRO A 38 14.94 14.28 4.06
CA PRO A 38 15.20 15.60 4.66
C PRO A 38 14.01 16.15 5.46
N CYS A 39 12.80 15.64 5.23
CA CYS A 39 11.60 16.00 5.99
C CYS A 39 11.41 15.13 7.26
N GLY A 40 12.37 14.26 7.59
CA GLY A 40 12.34 13.42 8.80
C GLY A 40 11.52 12.13 8.68
N VAL A 41 11.15 11.73 7.45
CA VAL A 41 10.38 10.52 7.17
C VAL A 41 11.16 9.61 6.24
N ASN A 42 11.30 8.35 6.63
CA ASN A 42 11.88 7.29 5.80
C ASN A 42 10.82 6.25 5.42
N PHE A 43 11.05 5.60 4.29
CA PHE A 43 10.16 4.61 3.71
C PHE A 43 10.94 3.32 3.49
N GLU A 44 10.36 2.21 3.93
CA GLU A 44 10.89 0.88 3.69
C GLU A 44 9.82 0.04 3.02
N PHE A 45 10.21 -1.04 2.35
CA PHE A 45 9.26 -2.01 1.85
C PHE A 45 9.68 -3.44 2.14
N CYS A 46 8.69 -4.33 2.21
CA CYS A 46 8.92 -5.76 2.28
C CYS A 46 7.85 -6.52 1.48
N LEU A 47 8.21 -7.75 1.11
CA LEU A 47 7.30 -8.71 0.51
C LEU A 47 6.85 -9.67 1.62
N GLU A 48 5.55 -9.93 1.73
CA GLU A 48 4.99 -10.95 2.63
C GLU A 48 4.29 -12.04 1.79
N PRO A 49 5.04 -12.98 1.21
CA PRO A 49 4.50 -13.95 0.25
C PRO A 49 3.60 -15.01 0.88
N ASN A 50 3.59 -15.08 2.21
CA ASN A 50 2.76 -15.97 3.03
C ASN A 50 1.29 -15.50 3.14
N ILE A 51 0.95 -14.32 2.61
CA ILE A 51 -0.41 -13.83 2.50
C ILE A 51 -0.68 -13.59 1.02
N THR A 52 -1.58 -14.37 0.42
CA THR A 52 -1.92 -14.27 -1.01
C THR A 52 -3.34 -13.73 -1.16
N LEU A 53 -3.49 -12.66 -1.95
CA LEU A 53 -4.80 -12.09 -2.29
C LEU A 53 -5.20 -12.44 -3.72
N ARG A 54 -6.47 -12.77 -3.90
CA ARG A 54 -7.07 -12.90 -5.23
C ARG A 54 -7.35 -11.52 -5.81
N ILE A 55 -6.85 -11.27 -7.03
CA ILE A 55 -6.94 -9.97 -7.68
C ILE A 55 -7.88 -10.05 -8.88
N ASN A 56 -9.05 -9.42 -8.78
CA ASN A 56 -10.04 -9.35 -9.87
C ASN A 56 -10.00 -8.00 -10.62
N GLY A 57 -9.24 -7.03 -10.11
CA GLY A 57 -9.11 -5.71 -10.71
C GLY A 57 -8.11 -4.82 -9.97
N TYR A 58 -7.99 -3.58 -10.43
CA TYR A 58 -6.99 -2.65 -9.89
C TYR A 58 -7.25 -2.24 -8.43
N GLY A 59 -8.52 -2.20 -8.01
CA GLY A 59 -8.86 -1.97 -6.59
C GLY A 59 -8.32 -3.09 -5.68
N ASP A 60 -8.50 -4.34 -6.07
CA ASP A 60 -7.94 -5.50 -5.35
C ASP A 60 -6.41 -5.47 -5.36
N LEU A 61 -5.79 -5.05 -6.47
CA LEU A 61 -4.35 -4.86 -6.54
C LEU A 61 -3.87 -3.84 -5.51
N LEU A 62 -4.53 -2.69 -5.40
CA LEU A 62 -4.21 -1.71 -4.36
C LEU A 62 -4.47 -2.28 -2.96
N ASN A 63 -5.49 -3.11 -2.77
CA ASN A 63 -5.77 -3.74 -1.49
C ASN A 63 -4.73 -4.78 -1.06
N SER A 64 -3.94 -5.31 -2.00
CA SER A 64 -2.79 -6.18 -1.70
C SER A 64 -1.58 -5.44 -1.12
N ILE A 65 -1.61 -4.11 -1.08
CA ILE A 65 -0.55 -3.28 -0.53
C ILE A 65 -0.99 -2.73 0.82
N ARG A 66 -0.17 -2.96 1.85
CA ARG A 66 -0.38 -2.40 3.19
C ARG A 66 0.59 -1.28 3.48
N VAL A 67 0.14 -0.28 4.23
CA VAL A 67 0.99 0.78 4.75
C VAL A 67 0.95 0.74 6.27
N ARG A 68 2.10 0.55 6.89
CA ARG A 68 2.27 0.49 8.34
C ARG A 68 3.02 1.74 8.80
N SER A 69 2.48 2.41 9.81
CA SER A 69 3.12 3.53 10.49
C SER A 69 2.71 3.53 11.96
N PRO A 70 3.36 2.69 12.80
CA PRO A 70 3.02 2.57 14.20
C PRO A 70 3.13 3.89 14.97
N GLU A 71 4.06 4.76 14.56
CA GLU A 71 4.24 6.10 15.13
C GLU A 71 3.02 7.02 14.91
N ASP A 72 2.21 6.78 13.87
CA ASP A 72 0.94 7.48 13.63
C ASP A 72 -0.29 6.71 14.13
N GLY A 73 -0.10 5.57 14.80
CA GLY A 73 -1.19 4.70 15.25
C GLY A 73 -1.74 3.75 14.18
N PHE A 74 -1.06 3.60 13.04
CA PHE A 74 -1.48 2.72 11.95
C PHE A 74 -0.70 1.40 11.95
N SER A 75 -1.33 0.32 12.42
CA SER A 75 -0.72 -1.01 12.41
C SER A 75 -0.63 -1.61 11.00
N SER A 76 -1.67 -1.44 10.17
CA SER A 76 -1.71 -1.91 8.78
C SER A 76 -2.91 -1.32 8.02
N LEU A 77 -2.69 -0.26 7.25
CA LEU A 77 -3.70 0.35 6.38
C LEU A 77 -3.76 -0.35 5.02
N CYS A 78 -4.96 -0.59 4.50
CA CYS A 78 -5.16 -1.05 3.13
C CYS A 78 -5.01 0.12 2.15
N LEU A 79 -4.02 0.10 1.25
CA LEU A 79 -3.79 1.23 0.34
C LEU A 79 -5.05 1.58 -0.47
N GLY A 80 -5.70 0.59 -1.08
CA GLY A 80 -6.90 0.80 -1.87
C GLY A 80 -8.06 1.46 -1.10
N GLN A 81 -8.19 1.20 0.20
CA GLN A 81 -9.27 1.78 1.01
C GLN A 81 -9.09 3.28 1.26
N PHE A 82 -7.88 3.75 1.59
CA PHE A 82 -7.71 5.14 2.01
C PHE A 82 -7.28 6.12 0.90
N ILE A 83 -6.84 5.63 -0.26
CA ILE A 83 -6.58 6.48 -1.44
C ILE A 83 -7.54 6.26 -2.61
N GLY A 84 -8.17 5.07 -2.71
CA GLY A 84 -8.88 4.64 -3.90
C GLY A 84 -7.98 4.53 -5.15
N PRO A 85 -8.48 3.99 -6.26
CA PRO A 85 -7.73 3.91 -7.51
C PRO A 85 -7.54 5.28 -8.17
N SER A 86 -6.35 5.55 -8.71
CA SER A 86 -6.15 6.68 -9.63
C SER A 86 -6.77 6.40 -11.00
N PRO A 87 -7.22 7.42 -11.75
CA PRO A 87 -7.66 7.27 -13.14
C PRO A 87 -6.61 6.64 -14.05
N GLU A 88 -5.33 6.94 -13.81
CA GLU A 88 -4.19 6.46 -14.59
C GLU A 88 -3.82 5.02 -14.25
N THR A 89 -4.33 4.48 -13.14
CA THR A 89 -4.03 3.12 -12.64
C THR A 89 -2.53 2.82 -12.56
N ASN A 90 -1.75 3.81 -12.10
CA ASN A 90 -0.31 3.69 -11.95
C ASN A 90 0.04 3.30 -10.50
N LEU A 91 0.47 2.06 -10.30
CA LEU A 91 0.68 1.46 -8.98
C LEU A 91 1.69 2.24 -8.14
N LEU A 92 2.84 2.59 -8.72
CA LEU A 92 3.89 3.31 -7.98
C LEU A 92 3.48 4.75 -7.67
N ALA A 93 2.73 5.40 -8.57
CA ALA A 93 2.17 6.72 -8.30
C ALA A 93 1.14 6.66 -7.16
N ASP A 94 0.31 5.62 -7.12
CA ASP A 94 -0.67 5.38 -6.06
C ASP A 94 0.00 5.05 -4.72
N VAL A 95 1.05 4.20 -4.72
CA VAL A 95 1.88 3.96 -3.53
C VAL A 95 2.47 5.28 -3.03
N LYS A 96 3.08 6.09 -3.92
CA LYS A 96 3.65 7.40 -3.56
C LYS A 96 2.62 8.34 -2.96
N ARG A 97 1.40 8.37 -3.51
CA ARG A 97 0.28 9.17 -2.99
C ARG A 97 -0.14 8.70 -1.60
N GLY A 98 -0.26 7.39 -1.38
CA GLY A 98 -0.65 6.82 -0.09
C GLY A 98 0.38 7.05 0.99
N VAL A 99 1.65 6.74 0.74
CA VAL A 99 2.72 6.91 1.75
C VAL A 99 2.95 8.38 2.08
N ARG A 100 2.79 9.31 1.13
CA ARG A 100 2.84 10.75 1.41
C ARG A 100 1.70 11.22 2.28
N ARG A 101 0.49 10.69 2.08
CA ARG A 101 -0.66 11.00 2.93
C ARG A 101 -0.42 10.52 4.36
N VAL A 102 0.11 9.31 4.55
CA VAL A 102 0.51 8.80 5.88
C VAL A 102 1.64 9.63 6.48
N ALA A 103 2.60 10.07 5.67
CA ALA A 103 3.74 10.86 6.13
C ALA A 103 3.34 12.25 6.64
N PHE A 104 2.50 12.96 5.88
CA PHE A 104 2.30 14.42 6.05
C PHE A 104 0.86 14.84 6.38
N SER A 105 -0.11 13.94 6.26
CA SER A 105 -1.51 14.20 6.65
C SER A 105 -2.18 12.95 7.24
N PRO A 106 -1.55 12.24 8.20
CA PRO A 106 -2.11 11.02 8.79
C PRO A 106 -3.48 11.24 9.42
N GLU A 107 -3.75 12.42 9.98
CA GLU A 107 -5.04 12.81 10.57
C GLU A 107 -6.19 12.90 9.54
N SER A 108 -5.85 13.05 8.25
CA SER A 108 -6.83 13.05 7.16
C SER A 108 -7.27 11.64 6.76
N ILE A 109 -6.60 10.61 7.27
CA ILE A 109 -6.95 9.22 7.05
C ILE A 109 -7.96 8.90 8.14
N VAL A 110 -9.21 8.68 7.72
CA VAL A 110 -10.26 8.26 8.64
C VAL A 110 -9.81 6.92 9.23
N PRO A 111 -9.57 6.83 10.56
CA PRO A 111 -9.27 5.56 11.19
C PRO A 111 -10.46 4.64 10.94
N ASP A 112 -10.22 3.35 10.67
CA ASP A 112 -11.30 2.39 10.53
C ASP A 112 -12.26 2.53 11.72
N GLY A 113 -13.50 2.94 11.44
CA GLY A 113 -14.61 2.70 12.34
C GLY A 113 -14.67 1.20 12.50
N GLY A 114 -14.32 0.71 13.68
CA GLY A 114 -14.07 -0.71 13.93
C GLY A 114 -15.12 -1.63 13.30
N ASN A 115 -14.66 -2.81 12.89
CA ASN A 115 -15.49 -3.94 12.47
C ASN A 115 -16.27 -3.85 11.16
N GLN A 116 -15.95 -2.96 10.22
CA GLN A 116 -16.37 -3.20 8.83
C GLN A 116 -15.43 -4.19 8.12
N LEU A 117 -15.58 -5.43 8.60
CA LEU A 117 -15.14 -6.70 8.03
C LEU A 117 -14.57 -6.61 6.59
N CYS A 118 -13.27 -6.88 6.49
CA CYS A 118 -12.58 -7.38 5.29
C CYS A 118 -13.29 -8.66 4.80
N HIS A 119 -14.38 -8.53 4.03
CA HIS A 119 -15.04 -9.68 3.40
C HIS A 119 -14.42 -10.05 2.05
N ASP A 120 -13.66 -9.14 1.43
CA ASP A 120 -13.06 -9.37 0.11
C ASP A 120 -11.54 -9.45 0.12
N CYS A 121 -10.89 -9.23 1.27
CA CYS A 121 -9.44 -9.11 1.32
C CYS A 121 -8.71 -10.37 1.80
N GLY A 122 -9.39 -11.50 2.08
CA GLY A 122 -8.73 -12.78 2.42
C GLY A 122 -7.76 -12.76 3.62
N CYS A 123 -7.61 -11.61 4.29
CA CYS A 123 -6.76 -11.42 5.44
C CYS A 123 -7.56 -11.92 6.63
N GLY A 124 -7.44 -13.22 6.89
CA GLY A 124 -8.12 -13.90 7.98
C GLY A 124 -8.06 -13.10 9.28
N CYS A 125 -9.21 -13.00 9.94
CA CYS A 125 -9.29 -12.70 11.36
C CYS A 125 -8.58 -13.80 12.16
#